data_AF-A0AAU9DTG8-F1
#
_entry.id   AF-A0AAU9DTG8-F1
#
_cell.length_a   1.000
_cell.length_b   1.000
_cell.length_c   1.000
_cell.angle_alpha   90.00
_cell.angle_beta   90.00
_cell.angle_gamma   90.00
#
_symmetry.space_group_name_H-M   'P 1'
#
loop_
_entity.id
_entity.type
_entity.pdbx_description
1 polymer ?
#
loop_
_entity_poly.entity_id
_entity_poly.type
_entity_poly.pdbx_seq_one_letter_code
_entity_poly.pdbx_strand_id
1 'polypeptide(L)'
;MGEINKDEQRQLIERKLREKEEEFDDLKREQRNVSESFNNLHESLNQGFHRLRSLNEENIRFGNLMSRRIQQENDEKERQFRRSLECSEESLKEQYDLRARKIESETEELKLKKGSEKWD
;
A
#
# COMPACT_ATOMS: atom_id res chain seq x y z
N MET A 1 -7.83 22.24 -45.70
CA MET A 1 -8.32 21.07 -44.92
C MET A 1 -7.26 20.66 -43.90
N GLY A 2 -7.16 21.33 -42.74
CA GLY A 2 -6.10 21.04 -41.77
C GLY A 2 -6.41 21.32 -40.29
N GLU A 3 -7.56 21.92 -39.98
CA GLU A 3 -7.88 22.36 -38.61
C GLU A 3 -8.60 21.29 -37.77
N ILE A 4 -9.28 20.34 -38.40
CA ILE A 4 -10.08 19.31 -37.71
C ILE A 4 -9.21 18.32 -36.89
N ASN A 5 -7.94 18.15 -37.25
CA ASN A 5 -7.06 17.15 -36.60
C ASN A 5 -6.39 17.67 -35.31
N LYS A 6 -6.12 18.98 -35.19
CA LYS A 6 -5.40 19.54 -34.03
C LYS A 6 -6.30 19.64 -32.79
N ASP A 7 -7.55 20.07 -32.97
CA ASP A 7 -8.50 20.17 -31.86
C ASP A 7 -8.92 18.80 -31.32
N GLU A 8 -9.07 17.80 -32.19
CA GLU A 8 -9.31 16.41 -31.78
C GLU A 8 -8.12 15.84 -30.97
N GLN A 9 -6.89 16.11 -31.40
CA GLN A 9 -5.68 15.71 -30.68
C GLN A 9 -5.56 16.39 -29.33
N ARG A 10 -5.87 17.69 -29.24
CA ARG A 10 -5.93 18.44 -27.97
C ARG A 10 -6.94 17.82 -27.01
N GLN A 11 -8.17 17.60 -27.47
CA GLN A 11 -9.22 17.00 -26.64
C GLN A 11 -8.83 15.60 -26.17
N LEU A 12 -8.14 14.82 -27.01
CA LEU A 12 -7.64 13.51 -26.63
C LEU A 12 -6.55 13.59 -25.55
N ILE A 13 -5.58 14.52 -25.69
CA ILE A 13 -4.53 14.71 -24.68
C ILE A 13 -5.13 15.18 -23.35
N GLU A 14 -6.09 16.11 -23.39
CA GLU A 14 -6.76 16.60 -22.17
C GLU A 14 -7.58 15.51 -21.49
N ARG A 15 -8.27 14.66 -22.27
CA ARG A 15 -8.95 13.48 -21.72
C ARG A 15 -7.95 12.55 -21.04
N LYS A 16 -6.84 12.22 -21.70
CA LYS A 16 -5.82 11.33 -21.13
C LYS A 16 -5.16 11.90 -19.88
N LEU A 17 -4.95 13.21 -19.81
CA LEU A 17 -4.44 13.86 -18.60
C LEU A 17 -5.42 13.70 -17.43
N ARG A 18 -6.72 13.90 -17.68
CA ARG A 18 -7.76 13.69 -16.66
C ARG A 18 -7.83 12.22 -16.22
N GLU A 19 -7.76 11.29 -17.16
CA GLU A 19 -7.71 9.85 -16.85
C GLU A 19 -6.51 9.50 -15.95
N LYS A 20 -5.35 10.16 -16.15
CA LYS A 20 -4.17 9.97 -15.30
C LYS A 20 -4.31 10.59 -13.92
N GLU A 21 -4.96 11.75 -13.81
CA GLU A 21 -5.31 12.37 -12.53
C GLU A 21 -6.24 11.46 -11.72
N GLU A 22 -7.29 10.93 -12.35
CA GLU A 22 -8.22 9.97 -11.75
C GLU A 22 -7.49 8.68 -11.32
N GLU A 23 -6.65 8.12 -12.19
CA GLU A 23 -5.86 6.92 -11.87
C GLU A 23 -4.94 7.15 -10.66
N PHE A 24 -4.33 8.33 -10.56
CA PHE A 24 -3.44 8.67 -9.45
C PHE A 24 -4.19 8.85 -8.12
N ASP A 25 -5.34 9.50 -8.16
CA ASP A 25 -6.20 9.67 -6.99
C ASP A 25 -6.72 8.34 -6.48
N ASP A 26 -7.12 7.44 -7.38
CA ASP A 26 -7.54 6.09 -7.02
C ASP A 26 -6.39 5.27 -6.44
N LEU A 27 -5.19 5.37 -7.02
CA LEU A 27 -4.00 4.73 -6.48
C LEU A 27 -3.72 5.17 -5.04
N LYS A 28 -3.80 6.48 -4.75
CA LYS A 28 -3.61 7.03 -3.40
C LYS A 28 -4.68 6.55 -2.42
N ARG A 29 -5.93 6.49 -2.86
CA ARG A 29 -7.05 5.99 -2.06
C ARG A 29 -6.84 4.53 -1.70
N GLU A 30 -6.45 3.72 -2.68
CA GLU A 30 -6.16 2.30 -2.50
C GLU A 30 -4.99 2.10 -1.53
N GLN A 31 -3.88 2.81 -1.73
CA GLN A 31 -2.71 2.77 -0.85
C GLN A 31 -3.09 3.11 0.61
N ARG A 32 -3.92 4.13 0.81
CA ARG A 32 -4.42 4.51 2.15
C ARG A 32 -5.24 3.39 2.79
N ASN A 33 -6.18 2.80 2.05
CA ASN A 33 -7.04 1.72 2.54
C ASN A 33 -6.23 0.47 2.92
N VAL A 34 -5.23 0.14 2.11
CA VAL A 34 -4.31 -0.97 2.39
C VAL A 34 -3.49 -0.68 3.63
N SER A 35 -2.93 0.53 3.76
CA SER A 35 -2.15 0.94 4.94
C SER A 35 -2.99 0.89 6.22
N GLU A 36 -4.24 1.35 6.17
CA GLU A 36 -5.18 1.24 7.29
C GLU A 36 -5.48 -0.21 7.66
N SER A 37 -5.60 -1.09 6.66
CA SER A 37 -5.79 -2.54 6.88
C SER A 37 -4.58 -3.18 7.57
N PHE A 38 -3.35 -2.80 7.20
CA PHE A 38 -2.13 -3.23 7.89
C PHE A 38 -2.08 -2.76 9.34
N ASN A 39 -2.41 -1.50 9.59
CA ASN A 39 -2.48 -0.96 10.96
C ASN A 39 -3.48 -1.73 11.82
N ASN A 40 -4.69 -1.97 11.31
CA ASN A 40 -5.72 -2.74 11.99
C ASN A 40 -5.27 -4.18 12.29
N LEU A 41 -4.55 -4.80 11.34
CA LEU A 41 -4.01 -6.14 11.50
C LEU A 41 -2.89 -6.17 12.56
N HIS A 42 -1.99 -5.19 12.56
CA HIS A 42 -0.96 -5.03 13.58
C HIS A 42 -1.57 -4.88 14.98
N GLU A 43 -2.56 -4.01 15.14
CA GLU A 43 -3.24 -3.81 16.41
C GLU A 43 -3.94 -5.09 16.88
N SER A 44 -4.66 -5.76 15.99
CA SER A 44 -5.38 -7.00 16.29
C SER A 44 -4.42 -8.12 16.72
N LEU A 45 -3.29 -8.28 16.02
CA LEU A 45 -2.26 -9.26 16.35
C LEU A 45 -1.61 -8.95 17.69
N ASN A 46 -1.18 -7.70 17.92
CA ASN A 46 -0.57 -7.29 19.18
C ASN A 46 -1.52 -7.51 20.37
N GLN A 47 -2.79 -7.15 20.22
CA GLN A 47 -3.80 -7.40 21.25
C GLN A 47 -4.02 -8.90 21.47
N GLY A 48 -4.07 -9.70 20.40
CA GLY A 48 -4.23 -11.15 20.48
C GLY A 48 -3.09 -11.83 21.24
N PHE A 49 -1.84 -11.53 20.88
CA PHE A 49 -0.66 -12.08 21.56
C PHE A 49 -0.54 -11.58 23.00
N HIS A 50 -0.89 -10.32 23.28
CA HIS A 50 -0.92 -9.80 24.64
C HIS A 50 -1.94 -10.57 25.51
N ARG A 51 -3.15 -10.81 25.00
CA ARG A 51 -4.16 -11.63 25.70
C ARG A 51 -3.67 -13.06 25.95
N LEU A 52 -3.04 -13.69 24.96
CA LEU A 52 -2.46 -15.04 25.12
C LEU A 52 -1.38 -15.07 26.20
N ARG A 53 -0.53 -14.04 26.26
CA ARG A 53 0.51 -13.90 27.30
C ARG A 53 -0.13 -13.78 28.69
N SER A 54 -1.13 -12.92 28.86
CA SER A 54 -1.83 -12.77 30.14
C SER A 54 -2.47 -14.08 30.62
N LEU A 55 -3.17 -14.82 29.73
CA LEU A 55 -3.79 -16.10 30.06
C LEU A 55 -2.76 -17.19 30.43
N ASN A 56 -1.58 -17.17 29.78
CA ASN A 56 -0.52 -18.11 30.09
C ASN A 56 0.22 -17.74 31.38
N GLU A 57 0.44 -16.46 31.67
CA GLU A 57 1.07 -16.02 32.92
C GLU A 57 0.31 -16.50 34.15
N GLU A 58 -1.03 -16.46 34.11
CA GLU A 58 -1.89 -17.01 35.17
C GLU A 58 -1.61 -18.50 35.40
N ASN A 59 -1.48 -19.29 34.33
CA ASN A 59 -1.20 -20.72 34.42
C ASN A 59 0.26 -21.06 34.78
N ILE A 60 1.22 -20.24 34.34
CA ILE A 60 2.65 -20.42 34.61
C ILE A 60 2.97 -20.18 36.09
N ARG A 61 2.25 -19.26 36.75
CA ARG A 61 2.41 -18.98 38.20
C ARG A 61 2.19 -20.22 39.06
N PHE A 62 1.40 -21.20 38.59
CA PHE A 62 1.19 -22.48 39.26
C PHE A 62 2.21 -23.57 38.91
N GLY A 63 3.32 -23.22 38.24
CA GLY A 63 4.41 -24.16 37.93
C GLY A 63 4.18 -25.03 36.70
N ASN A 64 3.20 -24.69 35.85
CA ASN A 64 2.88 -25.48 34.66
C ASN A 64 3.97 -25.31 33.56
N LEU A 65 4.85 -26.31 33.45
CA LEU A 65 5.90 -26.37 32.42
C LEU A 65 5.33 -26.36 30.99
N MET A 66 4.15 -26.93 30.78
CA MET A 66 3.50 -26.93 29.47
C MET A 66 3.08 -25.52 29.06
N SER A 67 2.54 -24.73 30.01
CA SER A 67 2.19 -23.33 29.75
C SER A 67 3.40 -22.46 29.40
N ARG A 68 4.58 -22.73 29.99
CA ARG A 68 5.82 -22.04 29.59
C ARG A 68 6.24 -22.37 28.16
N ARG A 69 6.15 -23.65 27.76
CA ARG A 69 6.46 -24.06 26.40
C ARG A 69 5.51 -23.43 25.38
N ILE A 70 4.21 -23.44 25.68
CA ILE A 70 3.19 -22.78 24.84
C ILE A 70 3.47 -21.28 24.72
N GLN A 71 3.88 -20.61 25.80
CA GLN A 71 4.23 -19.20 25.74
C GLN A 71 5.43 -18.93 24.81
N GLN A 72 6.48 -19.74 24.89
CA GLN A 72 7.64 -19.62 23.99
C GLN A 72 7.26 -19.82 22.52
N GLU A 73 6.40 -20.79 22.23
CA GLU A 73 5.88 -21.03 20.88
C GLU A 73 5.02 -19.85 20.38
N ASN A 74 4.20 -19.26 21.26
CA ASN A 74 3.41 -18.06 20.93
C ASN A 74 4.30 -16.85 20.67
N ASP A 75 5.34 -16.63 21.47
CA ASP A 75 6.28 -15.51 21.27
C ASP A 75 7.07 -15.69 19.97
N GLU A 76 7.42 -16.91 19.58
CA GLU A 76 8.06 -17.18 18.29
C GLU A 76 7.10 -16.92 17.12
N LYS A 77 5.84 -17.36 17.22
CA LYS A 77 4.82 -17.04 16.22
C LYS A 77 4.62 -15.53 16.10
N GLU A 78 4.55 -14.79 17.21
CA GLU A 78 4.45 -13.33 17.20
C GLU A 78 5.59 -12.70 16.41
N ARG A 79 6.84 -13.12 16.66
CA ARG A 79 8.01 -12.65 15.91
C ARG A 79 7.97 -12.99 14.43
N GLN A 80 7.46 -14.16 14.06
CA GLN A 80 7.35 -14.57 12.66
C GLN A 80 6.28 -13.77 11.93
N PHE A 81 5.10 -13.63 12.52
CA PHE A 81 4.02 -12.83 11.97
C PHE A 81 4.44 -11.37 11.79
N ARG A 82 5.08 -10.77 12.80
CA ARG A 82 5.57 -9.38 12.70
C ARG A 82 6.51 -9.18 11.53
N ARG A 83 7.54 -10.02 11.41
CA ARG A 83 8.50 -9.96 10.30
C ARG A 83 7.82 -10.15 8.94
N SER A 84 6.90 -11.11 8.84
CA SER A 84 6.17 -11.36 7.60
C SER A 84 5.28 -10.17 7.23
N LEU A 85 4.68 -9.49 8.21
CA LEU A 85 3.84 -8.32 7.96
C LEU A 85 4.67 -7.14 7.46
N GLU A 86 5.77 -6.84 8.15
CA GLU A 86 6.72 -5.78 7.80
C GLU A 86 7.24 -5.97 6.37
N CYS A 87 7.68 -7.18 6.01
CA CYS A 87 8.12 -7.49 4.64
C CYS A 87 7.01 -7.31 3.59
N SER A 88 5.76 -7.67 3.94
CA SER A 88 4.63 -7.53 3.02
C SER A 88 4.26 -6.07 2.82
N GLU A 89 4.30 -5.26 3.89
CA GLU A 89 4.04 -3.82 3.85
C GLU A 89 5.12 -3.08 3.03
N GLU A 90 6.40 -3.40 3.24
CA GLU A 90 7.50 -2.85 2.45
C GLU A 90 7.35 -3.17 0.96
N SER A 91 7.07 -4.43 0.62
CA SER A 91 6.87 -4.87 -0.77
C SER A 91 5.70 -4.15 -1.45
N LEU A 92 4.58 -3.97 -0.74
CA LEU A 92 3.43 -3.24 -1.27
C LEU A 92 3.73 -1.75 -1.44
N LYS A 93 4.44 -1.14 -0.49
CA LYS A 93 4.88 0.25 -0.59
C LYS A 93 5.75 0.47 -1.83
N GLU A 94 6.71 -0.41 -2.08
CA GLU A 94 7.54 -0.36 -3.29
C GLU A 94 6.71 -0.45 -4.57
N GLN A 95 5.70 -1.31 -4.60
CA GLN A 95 4.80 -1.44 -5.76
C GLN A 95 3.96 -0.18 -5.99
N TYR A 96 3.41 0.41 -4.93
CA TYR A 96 2.68 1.68 -5.03
C TYR A 96 3.59 2.82 -5.51
N ASP A 97 4.81 2.92 -4.97
CA ASP A 97 5.79 3.93 -5.38
C ASP A 97 6.19 3.75 -6.85
N LEU A 98 6.38 2.51 -7.31
CA LEU A 98 6.67 2.22 -8.71
C LEU A 98 5.51 2.65 -9.63
N ARG A 99 4.28 2.32 -9.23
CA ARG A 99 3.09 2.67 -10.02
C ARG A 99 2.85 4.17 -10.05
N ALA A 100 3.07 4.87 -8.92
CA ALA A 100 3.01 6.32 -8.84
C ALA A 100 4.00 6.99 -9.81
N ARG A 101 5.27 6.57 -9.78
CA ARG A 101 6.30 7.09 -10.71
C ARG A 101 5.95 6.84 -12.18
N LYS A 102 5.35 5.69 -12.48
CA LYS A 102 4.89 5.38 -13.84
C LYS A 102 3.80 6.35 -14.29
N ILE A 103 2.79 6.61 -13.45
CA ILE A 103 1.73 7.56 -13.75
C ILE A 103 2.30 8.98 -13.92
N GLU A 104 3.23 9.38 -13.05
CA GLU A 104 3.92 10.68 -13.15
C GLU A 104 4.68 10.82 -14.46
N SER A 105 5.46 9.82 -14.85
CA SER A 105 6.20 9.79 -16.12
C SER A 105 5.26 9.88 -17.33
N GLU A 106 4.19 9.08 -17.34
CA GLU A 106 3.20 9.11 -18.43
C GLU A 106 2.45 10.46 -18.49
N THR A 107 2.20 11.06 -17.33
CA THR A 107 1.59 12.41 -17.23
C THR A 107 2.53 13.48 -17.76
N GLU A 108 3.82 13.40 -17.44
CA GLU A 108 4.84 14.32 -17.96
C GLU A 108 4.99 14.19 -19.47
N GLU A 109 4.99 12.98 -20.03
CA GLU A 109 4.98 12.77 -21.47
C GLU A 109 3.75 13.38 -22.16
N LEU A 110 2.57 13.29 -21.54
CA LEU A 110 1.35 13.93 -22.06
C LEU A 110 1.44 15.46 -22.01
N LYS A 111 2.01 16.01 -20.93
CA LYS A 111 2.25 17.47 -20.80
C LYS A 111 3.28 17.95 -21.82
N LEU A 112 4.35 17.20 -22.04
CA LEU A 112 5.33 17.49 -23.08
C LEU A 112 4.70 17.42 -24.46
N LYS A 113 3.86 16.43 -24.77
CA LYS A 113 3.09 16.39 -26.03
C LYS A 113 2.23 17.63 -26.21
N LYS A 114 1.50 18.04 -25.16
CA LYS A 114 0.71 19.29 -25.14
C LYS A 114 1.55 20.54 -25.40
N GLY A 115 2.78 20.60 -24.88
CA GLY A 115 3.69 21.75 -25.01
C GLY A 115 4.61 21.73 -26.25
N SER A 116 4.89 20.56 -26.81
CA SER A 116 5.76 20.35 -27.98
C SER A 116 5.06 20.65 -29.30
N GLU A 117 3.73 20.76 -29.28
CA GLU A 117 2.97 21.46 -30.31
C GLU A 117 3.44 22.93 -30.29
N LYS A 118 4.44 23.26 -31.12
CA LYS A 118 4.79 24.64 -31.41
C LYS A 118 3.55 25.29 -32.03
N TRP A 119 2.95 26.19 -31.29
CA TRP A 119 1.81 26.99 -31.68
C TRP A 119 2.30 28.25 -32.42
N ASP A 120 2.80 28.07 -33.65
CA ASP A 120 2.87 29.09 -34.70
C ASP A 120 2.41 28.48 -36.02
#